data_AF-A0A9X0A7X9-F1
#
_entry.id   AF-A0A9X0A7X9-F1
#
_cell.length_a   1.000
_cell.length_b   1.000
_cell.length_c   1.000
_cell.angle_alpha   90.00
_cell.angle_beta   90.00
_cell.angle_gamma   90.00
#
_symmetry.space_group_name_H-M   'P 1'
#
loop_
_entity.id
_entity.type
_entity.pdbx_description
1 polymer ?
#
loop_
_entity_poly.entity_id
_entity_poly.type
_entity_poly.pdbx_seq_one_letter_code
_entity_poly.pdbx_strand_id
1 'polypeptide(L)'
;MANDEKQGDTNNVFIRSIQTHPNPLFLVLSTATQFQNLETYCTSEYASSVMTIDPTFNIGKFSVTPVTYQDLLLVSKRTGEHSICIGPLLVSQNLTYDVFSDFIYCLQKNCPSIKNGLRSFGTDGERALEKALAEGFPKSVKLRCMSHFRNNVKEHLKDVDKESKTKIINQVFGQNSGDGIYKEGLLDADSGELFQSLYESVRDDWKEITPTFVSWFDTKIPTIKESMLANVRKAAGLGSPPAKFYTHSSESNNHVIKHKERYREVSLPQFVQDMKELRRDYDDDFVKAITGRGEYKNEILSSRAHH
;
A
#
# COMPACT_ATOMS: atom_id res chain seq x y z
N MET A 1 -18.30 -0.82 -35.67
CA MET A 1 -17.00 -0.73 -36.36
C MET A 1 -15.96 -1.15 -35.35
N ALA A 2 -15.31 -2.29 -35.57
CA ALA A 2 -14.26 -2.80 -34.69
C ALA A 2 -13.04 -1.88 -34.81
N ASN A 3 -12.64 -1.25 -33.71
CA ASN A 3 -11.34 -0.62 -33.63
C ASN A 3 -10.32 -1.74 -33.43
N ASP A 4 -9.71 -2.17 -34.53
CA ASP A 4 -8.48 -2.97 -34.49
C ASP A 4 -7.44 -2.17 -33.70
N GLU A 5 -7.08 -2.66 -32.51
CA GLU A 5 -5.92 -2.19 -31.75
C GLU A 5 -4.70 -2.30 -32.68
N LYS A 6 -4.23 -1.17 -33.22
CA LYS A 6 -3.01 -1.15 -34.04
C LYS A 6 -1.84 -1.66 -33.18
N GLN A 7 -1.33 -2.85 -33.53
CA GLN A 7 -0.05 -3.33 -33.02
C GLN A 7 1.02 -2.27 -33.26
N GLY A 8 1.57 -1.72 -32.17
CA GLY A 8 2.68 -0.75 -32.22
C GLY A 8 2.41 0.61 -31.58
N ASP A 9 1.19 0.93 -31.17
CA ASP A 9 0.92 2.15 -30.39
C ASP A 9 1.23 1.90 -28.90
N THR A 10 2.34 2.46 -28.41
CA THR A 10 2.80 2.32 -27.02
C THR A 10 1.80 2.83 -25.99
N ASN A 11 0.86 3.69 -26.40
CA ASN A 11 -0.22 4.18 -25.55
C ASN A 11 -1.34 3.16 -25.33
N ASN A 12 -1.52 2.21 -26.25
CA ASN A 12 -2.58 1.19 -26.19
C ASN A 12 -2.10 -0.18 -25.67
N VAL A 13 -0.81 -0.32 -25.37
CA VAL A 13 -0.27 -1.56 -24.80
C VAL A 13 -0.68 -1.68 -23.33
N PHE A 14 -1.40 -2.76 -22.98
CA PHE A 14 -1.73 -3.06 -21.58
C PHE A 14 -0.77 -4.06 -20.94
N ILE A 15 -0.27 -5.03 -21.71
CA ILE A 15 0.73 -5.99 -21.24
C ILE A 15 2.12 -5.37 -21.41
N ARG A 16 2.75 -4.98 -20.29
CA ARG A 16 4.02 -4.23 -20.27
C ARG A 16 5.26 -5.11 -20.21
N SER A 17 5.13 -6.32 -19.67
CA SER A 17 6.19 -7.31 -19.62
C SER A 17 5.60 -8.72 -19.56
N ILE A 18 6.26 -9.68 -20.22
CA ILE A 18 5.99 -11.11 -20.13
C ILE A 18 7.32 -11.82 -19.99
N GLN A 19 7.45 -12.68 -18.99
CA GLN A 19 8.60 -13.58 -18.84
C GLN A 19 8.12 -14.96 -18.43
N THR A 20 8.62 -15.99 -19.12
CA THR A 20 8.22 -17.39 -18.94
C THR A 20 9.39 -18.34 -18.64
N HIS A 21 10.63 -17.87 -18.84
CA HIS A 21 11.87 -18.63 -18.60
C HIS A 21 13.01 -17.66 -18.25
N PRO A 22 13.97 -18.01 -17.38
CA PRO A 22 14.04 -19.21 -16.54
C PRO A 22 13.12 -19.15 -15.30
N ASN A 23 12.58 -17.96 -15.00
CA ASN A 23 11.63 -17.77 -13.91
C ASN A 23 10.22 -18.22 -14.33
N PRO A 24 9.43 -18.78 -13.40
CA PRO A 24 8.03 -19.11 -13.66
C PRO A 24 7.24 -17.85 -14.07
N LEU A 25 6.11 -18.04 -14.77
CA LEU A 25 5.43 -16.96 -15.50
C LEU A 25 5.26 -15.70 -14.66
N PHE A 26 5.68 -14.58 -15.24
CA PHE A 26 5.56 -13.22 -14.73
C PHE A 26 4.95 -12.32 -15.81
N LEU A 27 3.94 -11.53 -15.44
CA LEU A 27 3.20 -10.64 -16.32
C LEU A 27 2.95 -9.30 -15.61
N VAL A 28 3.25 -8.20 -16.29
CA VAL A 28 2.92 -6.85 -15.79
C VAL A 28 1.83 -6.24 -16.64
N LEU A 29 0.75 -5.81 -16.00
CA LEU A 29 -0.40 -5.20 -16.63
C LEU A 29 -0.50 -3.73 -16.20
N SER A 30 -0.53 -2.81 -17.16
CA SER A 30 -0.73 -1.38 -16.89
C SER A 30 -1.05 -0.61 -18.17
N THR A 31 -1.89 0.41 -18.07
CA THR A 31 -2.03 1.44 -19.11
C THR A 31 -0.95 2.52 -18.95
N ALA A 32 -0.81 3.38 -19.98
CA ALA A 32 0.09 4.54 -19.90
C ALA A 32 -0.40 5.54 -18.84
N THR A 33 -1.72 5.77 -18.77
CA THR A 33 -2.36 6.62 -17.77
C THR A 33 -2.08 6.16 -16.34
N GLN A 34 -2.06 4.85 -16.08
CA GLN A 34 -1.70 4.34 -14.75
C GLN A 34 -0.27 4.70 -14.33
N PHE A 35 0.69 4.71 -15.26
CA PHE A 35 2.05 5.18 -14.98
C PHE A 35 2.11 6.70 -14.81
N GLN A 36 1.42 7.46 -15.66
CA GLN A 36 1.34 8.92 -15.52
C GLN A 36 0.72 9.33 -14.18
N ASN A 37 -0.30 8.61 -13.72
CA ASN A 37 -0.91 8.84 -12.42
C ASN A 37 0.06 8.50 -11.27
N LEU A 38 0.84 7.42 -11.37
CA LEU A 38 1.90 7.13 -10.39
C LEU A 38 2.93 8.25 -10.33
N GLU A 39 3.38 8.76 -11.46
CA GLU A 39 4.28 9.92 -11.50
C GLU A 39 3.63 11.12 -10.81
N THR A 40 2.43 11.50 -11.25
CA THR A 40 1.72 12.68 -10.76
C THR A 40 1.47 12.63 -9.26
N TYR A 41 0.97 11.50 -8.76
CA TYR A 41 0.51 11.39 -7.39
C TYR A 41 1.55 10.87 -6.42
N CYS A 42 2.62 10.20 -6.85
CA CYS A 42 3.59 9.60 -5.92
C CYS A 42 4.97 10.28 -5.92
N THR A 43 5.22 11.26 -6.81
CA THR A 43 6.55 11.90 -6.93
C THR A 43 6.61 13.39 -6.57
N SER A 44 5.45 14.05 -6.46
CA SER A 44 5.37 15.47 -6.11
C SER A 44 5.92 15.75 -4.71
N GLU A 45 6.71 16.82 -4.57
CA GLU A 45 7.26 17.25 -3.27
C GLU A 45 6.23 17.95 -2.39
N TYR A 46 5.16 18.49 -2.99
CA TYR A 46 4.14 19.28 -2.29
C TYR A 46 3.01 18.41 -1.75
N ALA A 47 2.56 17.46 -2.56
CA ALA A 47 1.45 16.58 -2.22
C ALA A 47 1.68 15.24 -2.91
N SER A 48 1.86 14.18 -2.12
CA SER A 48 2.07 12.83 -2.65
C SER A 48 1.27 11.80 -1.87
N SER A 49 0.77 10.80 -2.59
CA SER A 49 0.24 9.56 -2.03
C SER A 49 1.38 8.59 -1.77
N VAL A 50 1.20 7.79 -0.72
CA VAL A 50 2.00 6.57 -0.52
C VAL A 50 1.71 5.59 -1.66
N MET A 51 2.75 5.10 -2.34
CA MET A 51 2.64 3.99 -3.28
C MET A 51 2.61 2.67 -2.50
N THR A 52 1.46 2.01 -2.45
CA THR A 52 1.31 0.75 -1.72
C THR A 52 1.45 -0.44 -2.67
N ILE A 53 2.25 -1.42 -2.30
CA ILE A 53 2.40 -2.67 -3.06
C ILE A 53 2.20 -3.82 -2.06
N ASP A 54 1.24 -4.67 -2.37
CA ASP A 54 0.78 -5.72 -1.48
C ASP A 54 0.39 -6.94 -2.33
N PRO A 55 0.89 -8.16 -2.06
CA PRO A 55 0.37 -9.37 -2.68
C PRO A 55 -1.03 -9.67 -2.14
N THR A 56 -2.01 -9.83 -3.03
CA THR A 56 -3.41 -9.67 -2.61
C THR A 56 -4.23 -10.94 -2.62
N PHE A 57 -4.27 -11.63 -3.77
CA PHE A 57 -5.07 -12.84 -3.93
C PHE A 57 -4.53 -13.67 -5.09
N ASN A 58 -5.00 -14.92 -5.16
CA ASN A 58 -4.65 -15.84 -6.23
C ASN A 58 -5.79 -15.97 -7.25
N ILE A 59 -5.42 -16.12 -8.51
CA ILE A 59 -6.29 -16.48 -9.64
C ILE A 59 -5.77 -17.81 -10.18
N GLY A 60 -6.46 -18.89 -9.81
CA GLY A 60 -5.99 -20.24 -10.02
C GLY A 60 -4.58 -20.42 -9.45
N LYS A 61 -3.57 -20.55 -10.31
CA LYS A 61 -2.17 -20.77 -9.95
C LYS A 61 -1.31 -19.51 -9.90
N PHE A 62 -1.89 -18.34 -10.11
CA PHE A 62 -1.15 -17.07 -10.18
C PHE A 62 -1.52 -16.19 -8.99
N SER A 63 -0.53 -15.60 -8.34
CA SER A 63 -0.69 -14.52 -7.38
C SER A 63 -0.75 -13.17 -8.09
N VAL A 64 -1.62 -12.29 -7.59
CA VAL A 64 -1.78 -10.91 -8.08
C VAL A 64 -1.26 -9.94 -7.02
N THR A 65 -0.36 -9.05 -7.44
CA THR A 65 0.25 -8.02 -6.59
C THR A 65 -0.02 -6.64 -7.23
N PRO A 66 -1.10 -5.94 -6.84
CA PRO A 66 -1.37 -4.59 -7.30
C PRO A 66 -0.44 -3.56 -6.67
N VAL A 67 -0.10 -2.54 -7.47
CA VAL A 67 0.26 -1.22 -6.97
C VAL A 67 -1.02 -0.44 -6.71
N THR A 68 -1.11 0.26 -5.59
CA THR A 68 -2.23 1.16 -5.28
C THR A 68 -1.72 2.51 -4.77
N TYR A 69 -2.51 3.55 -4.96
CA TYR A 69 -2.22 4.92 -4.52
C TYR A 69 -3.55 5.69 -4.40
N GLN A 70 -3.57 6.80 -3.67
CA GLN A 70 -4.70 7.71 -3.61
C GLN A 70 -4.67 8.68 -4.79
N ASP A 71 -5.81 8.82 -5.46
CA ASP A 71 -6.03 9.91 -6.41
C ASP A 71 -6.29 11.19 -5.62
N LEU A 72 -5.30 12.07 -5.60
CA LEU A 72 -5.37 13.32 -4.85
C LEU A 72 -6.34 14.32 -5.46
N LEU A 73 -6.88 14.08 -6.66
CA LEU A 73 -7.89 14.96 -7.27
C LEU A 73 -9.31 14.47 -7.02
N LEU A 74 -9.52 13.18 -6.77
CA LEU A 74 -10.85 12.61 -6.58
C LEU A 74 -11.17 12.36 -5.11
N VAL A 75 -12.18 13.07 -4.61
CA VAL A 75 -12.72 12.87 -3.26
C VAL A 75 -14.11 12.25 -3.35
N SER A 76 -14.35 11.18 -2.58
CA SER A 76 -15.68 10.57 -2.49
C SER A 76 -16.66 11.54 -1.85
N LYS A 77 -17.82 11.76 -2.47
CA LYS A 77 -18.90 12.56 -1.89
C LYS A 77 -19.48 11.94 -0.62
N ARG A 78 -19.36 10.62 -0.46
CA ARG A 78 -19.91 9.86 0.66
C ARG A 78 -18.99 9.88 1.89
N THR A 79 -17.70 9.60 1.70
CA THR A 79 -16.75 9.48 2.82
C THR A 79 -15.94 10.74 3.06
N GLY A 80 -15.82 11.62 2.05
CA GLY A 80 -14.90 12.75 2.10
C GLY A 80 -13.43 12.36 1.94
N GLU A 81 -13.13 11.10 1.63
CA GLU A 81 -11.78 10.59 1.47
C GLU A 81 -11.37 10.51 -0.01
N HIS A 82 -10.07 10.58 -0.27
CA HIS A 82 -9.51 10.36 -1.60
C HIS A 82 -9.79 8.95 -2.11
N SER A 83 -10.12 8.84 -3.40
CA SER A 83 -10.31 7.54 -4.05
C SER A 83 -9.00 6.77 -4.10
N ILE A 84 -9.05 5.47 -3.84
CA ILE A 84 -7.90 4.59 -4.03
C ILE A 84 -7.92 4.09 -5.48
N CYS A 85 -6.81 4.27 -6.16
CA CYS A 85 -6.55 3.76 -7.50
C CYS A 85 -5.86 2.41 -7.47
N ILE A 86 -6.18 1.59 -8.46
CA ILE A 86 -5.37 0.45 -8.87
C ILE A 86 -4.43 0.92 -9.99
N GLY A 87 -3.13 0.82 -9.73
CA GLY A 87 -2.05 1.07 -10.68
C GLY A 87 -1.62 -0.20 -11.42
N PRO A 88 -0.34 -0.29 -11.81
CA PRO A 88 0.23 -1.49 -12.40
C PRO A 88 -0.02 -2.74 -11.55
N LEU A 89 -0.30 -3.86 -12.22
CA LEU A 89 -0.51 -5.16 -11.59
C LEU A 89 0.62 -6.11 -11.98
N LEU A 90 1.16 -6.80 -10.99
CA LEU A 90 1.98 -7.98 -11.19
C LEU A 90 1.10 -9.23 -11.09
N VAL A 91 1.15 -10.09 -12.10
CA VAL A 91 0.62 -11.46 -12.05
C VAL A 91 1.79 -12.42 -12.16
N SER A 92 2.00 -13.26 -11.15
CA SER A 92 3.12 -14.21 -11.12
C SER A 92 2.74 -15.54 -10.50
N GLN A 93 3.44 -16.61 -10.86
CA GLN A 93 3.24 -17.93 -10.20
C GLN A 93 3.92 -18.00 -8.83
N ASN A 94 5.03 -17.27 -8.66
CA ASN A 94 5.80 -17.24 -7.43
C ASN A 94 6.04 -15.77 -7.00
N LEU A 95 6.17 -15.57 -5.70
CA LEU A 95 6.44 -14.28 -5.07
C LEU A 95 7.87 -14.28 -4.50
N THR A 96 8.87 -14.36 -5.39
CA THR A 96 10.29 -14.34 -5.00
C THR A 96 10.86 -12.94 -5.09
N TYR A 97 12.03 -12.75 -4.49
CA TYR A 97 12.79 -11.50 -4.59
C TYR A 97 13.03 -11.10 -6.06
N ASP A 98 13.46 -12.04 -6.92
CA ASP A 98 13.76 -11.74 -8.33
C ASP A 98 12.51 -11.29 -9.10
N VAL A 99 11.36 -11.93 -8.85
CA VAL A 99 10.07 -11.54 -9.45
C VAL A 99 9.70 -10.12 -9.04
N PHE A 100 9.85 -9.76 -7.76
CA PHE A 100 9.59 -8.40 -7.32
C PHE A 100 10.60 -7.40 -7.87
N SER A 101 11.89 -7.74 -7.92
CA SER A 101 12.92 -6.88 -8.53
C SER A 101 12.65 -6.61 -10.00
N ASP A 102 12.25 -7.63 -10.77
CA ASP A 102 11.86 -7.48 -12.17
C ASP A 102 10.59 -6.61 -12.30
N PHE A 103 9.65 -6.72 -11.36
CA PHE A 103 8.50 -5.82 -11.29
C PHE A 103 8.90 -4.37 -11.05
N ILE A 104 9.74 -4.12 -10.04
CA ILE A 104 10.21 -2.77 -9.74
C ILE A 104 11.00 -2.20 -10.91
N TYR A 105 11.84 -3.00 -11.57
CA TYR A 105 12.51 -2.61 -12.80
C TYR A 105 11.52 -2.24 -13.92
N CYS A 106 10.45 -3.02 -14.10
CA CYS A 106 9.40 -2.73 -15.07
C CYS A 106 8.71 -1.39 -14.77
N LEU A 107 8.39 -1.11 -13.49
CA LEU A 107 7.83 0.17 -13.07
C LEU A 107 8.77 1.33 -13.42
N GLN A 108 10.06 1.22 -13.07
CA GLN A 108 11.06 2.25 -13.33
C GLN A 108 11.30 2.47 -14.83
N LYS A 109 11.27 1.41 -15.63
CA LYS A 109 11.43 1.50 -17.09
C LYS A 109 10.27 2.24 -17.74
N ASN A 110 9.04 1.98 -17.30
CA ASN A 110 7.85 2.59 -17.87
C ASN A 110 7.51 3.96 -17.25
N CYS A 111 8.06 4.26 -16.07
CA CYS A 111 7.84 5.51 -15.36
C CYS A 111 9.16 6.04 -14.76
N PRO A 112 10.15 6.49 -15.57
CA PRO A 112 11.50 6.79 -15.09
C PRO A 112 11.58 7.76 -13.90
N SER A 113 10.65 8.72 -13.83
CA SER A 113 10.57 9.71 -12.75
C SER A 113 10.41 9.08 -11.36
N ILE A 114 9.77 7.92 -11.23
CA ILE A 114 9.56 7.28 -9.91
C ILE A 114 10.87 6.75 -9.31
N LYS A 115 11.87 6.42 -10.13
CA LYS A 115 13.11 5.78 -9.65
C LYS A 115 13.80 6.60 -8.57
N ASN A 116 13.86 7.91 -8.75
CA ASN A 116 14.46 8.85 -7.80
C ASN A 116 13.45 9.83 -7.21
N GLY A 117 12.27 9.97 -7.81
CA GLY A 117 11.23 10.92 -7.41
C GLY A 117 10.21 10.34 -6.45
N LEU A 118 10.10 9.01 -6.30
CA LEU A 118 9.11 8.41 -5.40
C LEU A 118 9.30 8.90 -3.96
N ARG A 119 8.24 9.47 -3.37
CA ARG A 119 8.30 10.04 -2.01
C ARG A 119 8.23 8.99 -0.93
N SER A 120 7.28 8.08 -1.04
CA SER A 120 7.06 7.02 -0.05
C SER A 120 6.44 5.77 -0.67
N PHE A 121 6.73 4.63 -0.07
CA PHE A 121 6.06 3.37 -0.38
C PHE A 121 5.65 2.61 0.87
N GLY A 122 4.66 1.73 0.75
CA GLY A 122 4.24 0.89 1.86
C GLY A 122 3.85 -0.52 1.47
N THR A 123 3.97 -1.45 2.41
CA THR A 123 3.70 -2.88 2.21
C THR A 123 3.20 -3.58 3.49
N ASP A 124 2.61 -4.77 3.34
CA ASP A 124 2.32 -5.75 4.39
C ASP A 124 3.59 -6.42 4.95
N GLY A 125 4.76 -6.04 4.42
CA GLY A 125 6.14 -6.42 4.76
C GLY A 125 6.43 -7.89 4.63
N GLU A 126 5.91 -8.46 3.54
CA GLU A 126 6.53 -9.60 2.89
C GLU A 126 8.00 -9.30 2.57
N ARG A 127 8.92 -10.14 3.05
CA ARG A 127 10.37 -9.82 3.09
C ARG A 127 10.97 -9.67 1.70
N ALA A 128 10.56 -10.52 0.76
CA ALA A 128 11.07 -10.47 -0.60
C ALA A 128 10.69 -9.16 -1.31
N LEU A 129 9.44 -8.72 -1.11
CA LEU A 129 8.93 -7.47 -1.66
C LEU A 129 9.56 -6.25 -0.99
N GLU A 130 9.64 -6.25 0.34
CA GLU A 130 10.24 -5.16 1.12
C GLU A 130 11.70 -4.92 0.70
N LYS A 131 12.47 -6.01 0.51
CA LYS A 131 13.85 -5.93 0.01
C LYS A 131 13.91 -5.33 -1.41
N ALA A 132 13.11 -5.85 -2.35
CA ALA A 132 13.11 -5.35 -3.73
C ALA A 132 12.71 -3.87 -3.81
N LEU A 133 11.73 -3.43 -3.00
CA LEU A 133 11.34 -2.02 -2.91
C LEU A 133 12.44 -1.15 -2.33
N ALA A 134 13.09 -1.58 -1.25
CA ALA A 134 14.17 -0.84 -0.63
C ALA A 134 15.37 -0.65 -1.56
N GLU A 135 15.71 -1.68 -2.35
CA GLU A 135 16.79 -1.60 -3.34
C GLU A 135 16.39 -0.77 -4.58
N GLY A 136 15.13 -0.89 -5.03
CA GLY A 136 14.63 -0.14 -6.17
C GLY A 136 14.39 1.35 -5.88
N PHE A 137 13.96 1.69 -4.66
CA PHE A 137 13.60 3.05 -4.26
C PHE A 137 14.32 3.48 -2.96
N PRO A 138 15.66 3.55 -2.96
CA PRO A 138 16.46 3.72 -1.75
C PRO A 138 16.28 5.07 -1.06
N LYS A 139 15.72 6.07 -1.75
CA LYS A 139 15.49 7.43 -1.22
C LYS A 139 14.08 7.64 -0.68
N SER A 140 13.17 6.70 -0.92
CA SER A 140 11.77 6.83 -0.53
C SER A 140 11.56 6.45 0.92
N VAL A 141 10.62 7.13 1.58
CA VAL A 141 10.21 6.77 2.94
C VAL A 141 9.47 5.44 2.91
N LYS A 142 9.89 4.50 3.76
CA LYS A 142 9.31 3.16 3.84
C LYS A 142 8.20 3.13 4.88
N LEU A 143 7.10 2.45 4.59
CA LEU A 143 6.00 2.29 5.53
C LEU A 143 5.60 0.82 5.70
N ARG A 144 5.42 0.41 6.95
CA ARG A 144 4.94 -0.93 7.31
C ARG A 144 3.49 -0.87 7.77
N CYS A 145 2.65 -1.76 7.22
CA CYS A 145 1.24 -1.82 7.60
C CYS A 145 1.03 -2.07 9.10
N MET A 146 0.26 -1.20 9.75
CA MET A 146 -0.05 -1.28 11.18
C MET A 146 -0.89 -2.50 11.55
N SER A 147 -1.84 -2.89 10.69
CA SER A 147 -2.72 -4.04 10.93
C SER A 147 -1.95 -5.36 10.91
N HIS A 148 -1.13 -5.57 9.88
CA HIS A 148 -0.26 -6.75 9.78
C HIS A 148 0.73 -6.83 10.94
N PHE A 149 1.36 -5.71 11.32
CA PHE A 149 2.25 -5.71 12.49
C PHE A 149 1.49 -6.01 13.80
N ARG A 150 0.28 -5.47 13.97
CA ARG A 150 -0.58 -5.77 15.13
C ARG A 150 -0.98 -7.24 15.19
N ASN A 151 -1.26 -7.88 14.05
CA ASN A 151 -1.53 -9.31 14.01
C ASN A 151 -0.30 -10.12 14.40
N ASN A 152 0.90 -9.74 13.92
CA ASN A 152 2.14 -10.39 14.35
C ASN A 152 2.37 -10.26 15.86
N VAL A 153 2.10 -9.09 16.45
CA VAL A 153 2.14 -8.88 17.91
C VAL A 153 1.15 -9.81 18.62
N LYS A 154 -0.11 -9.88 18.15
CA LYS A 154 -1.13 -10.76 18.74
C LYS A 154 -0.75 -12.24 18.69
N GLU A 155 -0.19 -12.69 17.57
CA GLU A 155 0.29 -14.08 17.40
C GLU A 155 1.40 -14.42 18.39
N HIS A 156 2.36 -13.52 18.61
CA HIS A 156 3.44 -13.73 19.59
C HIS A 156 2.98 -13.58 21.05
N LEU A 157 1.79 -13.04 21.27
CA LEU A 157 1.14 -12.96 22.57
C LEU A 157 0.06 -14.03 22.75
N LYS A 158 -0.12 -14.99 21.81
CA LYS A 158 -1.27 -15.88 21.79
C LYS A 158 -1.51 -16.62 23.12
N ASP A 159 -0.44 -17.04 23.78
CA ASP A 159 -0.45 -17.81 25.03
C ASP A 159 -0.45 -16.91 26.30
N VAL A 160 -0.41 -15.59 26.14
CA VAL A 160 -0.51 -14.62 27.25
C VAL A 160 -1.98 -14.39 27.62
N ASP A 161 -2.24 -14.19 28.92
CA ASP A 161 -3.57 -13.87 29.43
C ASP A 161 -4.16 -12.60 28.78
N LYS A 162 -5.49 -12.50 28.79
CA LYS A 162 -6.20 -11.43 28.07
C LYS A 162 -5.86 -10.04 28.57
N GLU A 163 -5.64 -9.87 29.87
CA GLU A 163 -5.37 -8.56 30.48
C GLU A 163 -3.98 -8.08 30.09
N SER A 164 -2.96 -8.92 30.29
CA SER A 164 -1.57 -8.62 29.91
C SER A 164 -1.42 -8.43 28.41
N LYS A 165 -2.08 -9.26 27.59
CA LYS A 165 -2.12 -9.12 26.12
C LYS A 165 -2.68 -7.76 25.72
N THR A 166 -3.78 -7.33 26.35
CA THR A 166 -4.39 -6.03 26.07
C THR A 166 -3.48 -4.88 26.51
N LYS A 167 -2.86 -4.98 27.70
CA LYS A 167 -1.87 -4.01 28.20
C LYS A 167 -0.74 -3.82 27.19
N ILE A 168 -0.09 -4.90 26.75
CA ILE A 168 1.05 -4.86 25.81
C ILE A 168 0.62 -4.26 24.46
N ILE A 169 -0.51 -4.71 23.90
CA ILE A 169 -1.01 -4.18 22.61
C ILE A 169 -1.27 -2.67 22.70
N ASN A 170 -1.89 -2.20 23.78
CA ASN A 170 -2.21 -0.79 23.93
C ASN A 170 -0.95 0.05 24.19
N GLN A 171 0.04 -0.50 24.89
CA GLN A 171 1.35 0.15 25.03
C GLN A 171 2.09 0.26 23.69
N VAL A 172 2.02 -0.75 22.82
CA VAL A 172 2.65 -0.67 21.48
C VAL A 172 1.92 0.32 20.57
N PHE A 173 0.59 0.20 20.46
CA PHE A 173 -0.19 0.84 19.40
C PHE A 173 -1.00 2.07 19.83
N GLY A 174 -1.01 2.40 21.12
CA GLY A 174 -1.90 3.39 21.70
C GLY A 174 -3.34 2.89 21.84
N GLN A 175 -4.16 3.63 22.57
CA GLN A 175 -5.57 3.32 22.82
C GLN A 175 -6.42 4.60 22.91
N ASN A 176 -7.67 4.53 22.49
CA ASN A 176 -8.66 5.54 22.86
C ASN A 176 -9.13 5.23 24.28
N SER A 177 -9.03 6.21 25.17
CA SER A 177 -9.62 6.14 26.49
C SER A 177 -11.14 6.37 26.38
N GLY A 178 -11.92 5.87 27.36
CA GLY A 178 -13.39 5.95 27.33
C GLY A 178 -13.97 7.37 27.36
N ASP A 179 -13.12 8.36 27.65
CA ASP A 179 -13.40 9.80 27.64
C ASP A 179 -13.11 10.47 26.27
N GLY A 180 -12.71 9.69 25.26
CA GLY A 180 -12.37 10.19 23.92
C GLY A 180 -10.93 10.71 23.78
N ILE A 181 -10.10 10.60 24.82
CA ILE A 181 -8.70 11.02 24.76
C ILE A 181 -7.84 9.87 24.23
N TYR A 182 -7.12 10.11 23.14
CA TYR A 182 -6.15 9.16 22.62
C TYR A 182 -4.90 9.13 23.51
N LYS A 183 -4.57 7.96 24.04
CA LYS A 183 -3.31 7.69 24.74
C LYS A 183 -2.32 7.09 23.74
N GLU A 184 -1.22 7.81 23.53
CA GLU A 184 -0.14 7.41 22.64
C GLU A 184 0.51 6.09 23.06
N GLY A 185 0.92 5.29 22.07
CA GLY A 185 1.75 4.11 22.26
C GLY A 185 3.17 4.30 21.75
N LEU A 186 3.99 3.26 21.84
CA LEU A 186 5.38 3.26 21.34
C LEU A 186 5.48 3.71 19.88
N LEU A 187 4.57 3.26 19.02
CA LEU A 187 4.59 3.58 17.58
C LEU A 187 4.21 5.05 17.27
N ASP A 188 3.71 5.79 18.26
CA ASP A 188 3.41 7.22 18.15
C ASP A 188 4.60 8.11 18.54
N ALA A 189 5.73 7.53 18.96
CA ALA A 189 6.95 8.28 19.18
C ALA A 189 7.41 9.02 17.92
N ASP A 190 7.80 10.30 18.07
CA ASP A 190 8.29 11.18 16.98
C ASP A 190 9.81 11.07 16.77
N SER A 191 10.49 10.12 17.43
CA SER A 191 11.90 9.82 17.17
C SER A 191 12.28 8.41 17.63
N GLY A 192 13.41 7.91 17.12
CA GLY A 192 13.95 6.61 17.51
C GLY A 192 14.43 6.58 18.96
N GLU A 193 14.87 7.73 19.50
CA GLU A 193 15.30 7.92 20.89
C GLU A 193 14.08 7.92 21.82
N LEU A 194 13.02 8.65 21.49
CA LEU A 194 11.79 8.65 22.27
C LEU A 194 11.17 7.24 22.29
N PHE A 195 11.12 6.56 21.14
CA PHE A 195 10.71 5.15 21.08
C PHE A 195 11.53 4.28 22.03
N GLN A 196 12.86 4.46 22.02
CA GLN A 196 13.79 3.67 22.83
C GLN A 196 13.52 3.88 24.33
N SER A 197 13.41 5.13 24.78
CA SER A 197 13.12 5.45 26.18
C SER A 197 11.76 4.92 26.63
N LEU A 198 10.73 5.04 25.80
CA LEU A 198 9.41 4.48 26.10
C LEU A 198 9.44 2.95 26.16
N TYR A 199 10.17 2.30 25.25
CA TYR A 199 10.31 0.84 25.24
C TYR A 199 11.05 0.34 26.50
N GLU A 200 12.15 0.98 26.87
CA GLU A 200 12.90 0.66 28.09
C GLU A 200 12.02 0.76 29.35
N SER A 201 11.09 1.72 29.41
CA SER A 201 10.18 1.87 30.53
C SER A 201 9.16 0.73 30.72
N VAL A 202 8.92 -0.08 29.67
CA VAL A 202 7.94 -1.19 29.71
C VAL A 202 8.59 -2.56 29.50
N ARG A 203 9.86 -2.61 29.09
CA ARG A 203 10.52 -3.84 28.63
C ARG A 203 10.65 -4.88 29.73
N ASP A 204 11.02 -4.48 30.95
CA ASP A 204 11.22 -5.43 32.06
C ASP A 204 9.89 -6.02 32.53
N ASP A 205 8.84 -5.19 32.66
CA ASP A 205 7.45 -5.65 32.87
C ASP A 205 7.04 -6.70 31.82
N TRP A 206 7.31 -6.43 30.53
CA TRP A 206 6.97 -7.37 29.46
C TRP A 206 7.77 -8.65 29.54
N LYS A 207 9.03 -8.56 29.98
CA LYS A 207 9.92 -9.71 30.11
C LYS A 207 9.48 -10.63 31.25
N GLU A 208 8.92 -10.10 32.32
CA GLU A 208 8.33 -10.91 33.40
C GLU A 208 7.09 -11.68 32.93
N ILE A 209 6.27 -11.06 32.06
CA ILE A 209 5.05 -11.66 31.52
C ILE A 209 5.38 -12.68 30.41
N THR A 210 6.23 -12.29 29.46
CA THR A 210 6.49 -13.05 28.23
C THR A 210 7.89 -12.77 27.66
N PRO A 211 8.93 -13.46 28.16
CA PRO A 211 10.31 -13.28 27.68
C PRO A 211 10.48 -13.56 26.18
N THR A 212 9.71 -14.51 25.64
CA THR A 212 9.75 -14.90 24.23
C THR A 212 9.23 -13.79 23.32
N PHE A 213 8.18 -13.09 23.73
CA PHE A 213 7.69 -11.90 23.02
C PHE A 213 8.73 -10.79 23.01
N VAL A 214 9.37 -10.49 24.15
CA VAL A 214 10.42 -9.46 24.23
C VAL A 214 11.58 -9.79 23.29
N SER A 215 12.05 -11.04 23.30
CA SER A 215 13.11 -11.48 22.38
C SER A 215 12.73 -11.30 20.92
N TRP A 216 11.49 -11.61 20.55
CA TRP A 216 10.99 -11.36 19.19
C TRP A 216 10.87 -9.87 18.88
N PHE A 217 10.29 -9.08 19.79
CA PHE A 217 10.04 -7.66 19.60
C PHE A 217 11.35 -6.87 19.46
N ASP A 218 12.38 -7.24 20.23
CA ASP A 218 13.74 -6.70 20.10
C ASP A 218 14.26 -6.84 18.65
N THR A 219 13.98 -7.94 17.95
CA THR A 219 14.36 -8.12 16.53
C THR A 219 13.60 -7.20 15.56
N LYS A 220 12.49 -6.60 15.99
CA LYS A 220 11.64 -5.71 15.17
C LYS A 220 11.93 -4.24 15.37
N ILE A 221 12.69 -3.87 16.39
CA ILE A 221 13.05 -2.47 16.68
C ILE A 221 13.63 -1.73 15.46
N PRO A 222 14.57 -2.30 14.69
CA PRO A 222 15.10 -1.62 13.50
C PRO A 222 13.99 -1.29 12.49
N THR A 223 13.15 -2.27 12.15
CA THR A 223 12.01 -2.09 11.24
C THR A 223 11.02 -1.06 11.77
N ILE A 224 10.71 -1.08 13.07
CA ILE A 224 9.80 -0.11 13.69
C ILE A 224 10.32 1.32 13.52
N LYS A 225 11.60 1.54 13.88
CA LYS A 225 12.24 2.86 13.79
C LYS A 225 12.33 3.36 12.36
N GLU A 226 12.57 2.47 11.41
CA GLU A 226 12.69 2.82 9.98
C GLU A 226 11.34 3.10 9.30
N SER A 227 10.25 2.42 9.73
CA SER A 227 9.04 2.34 8.89
C SER A 227 7.68 2.57 9.57
N MET A 228 7.64 2.81 10.88
CA MET A 228 6.37 2.83 11.64
C MET A 228 6.13 4.06 12.52
N LEU A 229 7.20 4.71 12.97
CA LEU A 229 7.12 5.83 13.92
C LEU A 229 6.36 7.04 13.37
N ALA A 230 5.91 7.93 14.25
CA ALA A 230 5.14 9.11 13.87
C ALA A 230 5.94 10.03 12.92
N ASN A 231 7.22 10.27 13.19
CA ASN A 231 8.08 11.07 12.31
C ASN A 231 8.24 10.46 10.92
N VAL A 232 8.35 9.13 10.82
CA VAL A 232 8.39 8.42 9.54
C VAL A 232 7.08 8.59 8.78
N ARG A 233 5.94 8.40 9.45
CA ARG A 233 4.60 8.59 8.86
C ARG A 233 4.37 10.03 8.39
N LYS A 234 4.84 11.02 9.16
CA LYS A 234 4.81 12.44 8.82
C LYS A 234 5.68 12.72 7.58
N ALA A 235 6.90 12.18 7.54
CA ALA A 235 7.79 12.29 6.38
C ALA A 235 7.22 11.63 5.11
N ALA A 236 6.38 10.60 5.27
CA ALA A 236 5.68 9.96 4.17
C ALA A 236 4.43 10.70 3.67
N GLY A 237 4.07 11.83 4.29
CA GLY A 237 2.93 12.66 3.88
C GLY A 237 1.61 12.33 4.58
N LEU A 238 1.60 11.54 5.66
CA LEU A 238 0.37 11.13 6.35
C LEU A 238 -0.21 12.18 7.32
N GLY A 239 0.19 13.44 7.17
CA GLY A 239 -0.30 14.58 7.98
C GLY A 239 0.45 14.82 9.29
N SER A 240 -0.04 15.77 10.07
CA SER A 240 0.49 16.16 11.39
C SER A 240 -0.67 16.60 12.31
N PRO A 241 -1.13 15.77 13.26
CA PRO A 241 -0.57 14.47 13.65
C PRO A 241 -0.72 13.42 12.53
N PRO A 242 0.28 12.54 12.34
CA PRO A 242 0.29 11.61 11.23
C PRO A 242 -0.69 10.46 11.44
N ALA A 243 -1.52 10.20 10.43
CA ALA A 243 -2.39 9.03 10.39
C ALA A 243 -1.55 7.73 10.44
N LYS A 244 -2.15 6.65 10.95
CA LYS A 244 -1.56 5.31 10.91
C LYS A 244 -1.61 4.79 9.48
N PHE A 245 -0.53 4.14 9.04
CA PHE A 245 -0.49 3.53 7.71
C PHE A 245 -1.15 2.15 7.71
N TYR A 246 -2.08 1.96 6.78
CA TYR A 246 -2.81 0.72 6.58
C TYR A 246 -2.82 0.35 5.10
N THR A 247 -2.63 -0.93 4.78
CA THR A 247 -2.82 -1.47 3.43
C THR A 247 -4.27 -1.90 3.17
N HIS A 248 -5.22 -1.49 4.03
CA HIS A 248 -6.66 -1.81 3.89
C HIS A 248 -7.25 -1.28 2.57
N SER A 249 -6.63 -0.24 2.01
CA SER A 249 -6.91 0.24 0.67
C SER A 249 -6.67 -0.83 -0.40
N SER A 250 -5.59 -1.60 -0.25
CA SER A 250 -5.32 -2.80 -1.05
C SER A 250 -6.37 -3.89 -0.78
N GLU A 251 -6.76 -4.13 0.48
CA GLU A 251 -7.81 -5.13 0.82
C GLU A 251 -9.19 -4.78 0.22
N SER A 252 -9.55 -3.50 0.19
CA SER A 252 -10.78 -3.02 -0.44
C SER A 252 -10.70 -3.17 -1.95
N ASN A 253 -9.53 -2.90 -2.55
CA ASN A 253 -9.28 -3.19 -3.96
C ASN A 253 -9.31 -4.69 -4.26
N ASN A 254 -8.94 -5.55 -3.30
CA ASN A 254 -9.12 -7.00 -3.46
C ASN A 254 -10.59 -7.34 -3.60
N HIS A 255 -11.45 -6.68 -2.82
CA HIS A 255 -12.89 -6.82 -2.99
C HIS A 255 -13.34 -6.30 -4.36
N VAL A 256 -12.84 -5.15 -4.83
CA VAL A 256 -13.17 -4.62 -6.17
C VAL A 256 -12.77 -5.59 -7.28
N ILE A 257 -11.53 -6.09 -7.25
CA ILE A 257 -11.02 -7.02 -8.26
C ILE A 257 -11.78 -8.36 -8.17
N LYS A 258 -11.92 -8.96 -6.97
CA LYS A 258 -12.69 -10.20 -6.78
C LYS A 258 -14.16 -10.04 -7.19
N HIS A 259 -14.75 -8.87 -6.96
CA HIS A 259 -16.12 -8.58 -7.35
C HIS A 259 -16.26 -8.46 -8.87
N LYS A 260 -15.28 -7.85 -9.57
CA LYS A 260 -15.22 -7.84 -11.04
C LYS A 260 -15.20 -9.27 -11.59
N GLU A 261 -14.42 -10.16 -10.96
CA GLU A 261 -14.37 -11.60 -11.26
C GLU A 261 -15.59 -12.40 -10.75
N ARG A 262 -16.55 -11.74 -10.09
CA ARG A 262 -17.73 -12.36 -9.45
C ARG A 262 -17.36 -13.53 -8.53
N TYR A 263 -16.20 -13.46 -7.88
CA TYR A 263 -15.65 -14.52 -7.03
C TYR A 263 -15.46 -15.88 -7.72
N ARG A 264 -15.33 -15.90 -9.05
CA ARG A 264 -15.11 -17.13 -9.83
C ARG A 264 -13.64 -17.28 -10.18
N GLU A 265 -13.21 -18.53 -10.36
CA GLU A 265 -11.92 -18.80 -10.99
C GLU A 265 -12.02 -18.44 -12.48
N VAL A 266 -11.20 -17.49 -12.91
CA VAL A 266 -11.12 -17.05 -14.31
C VAL A 266 -9.80 -17.47 -14.94
N SER A 267 -9.80 -17.63 -16.26
CA SER A 267 -8.57 -17.85 -17.00
C SER A 267 -7.71 -16.59 -17.02
N LEU A 268 -6.38 -16.74 -17.14
CA LEU A 268 -5.47 -15.59 -17.22
C LEU A 268 -5.83 -14.61 -18.36
N PRO A 269 -6.17 -15.06 -19.59
CA PRO A 269 -6.60 -14.13 -20.64
C PRO A 269 -7.87 -13.35 -20.28
N GLN A 270 -8.83 -14.01 -19.63
CA GLN A 270 -10.07 -13.36 -19.18
C GLN A 270 -9.76 -12.30 -18.12
N PHE A 271 -8.96 -12.65 -17.11
CA PHE A 271 -8.50 -11.70 -16.09
C PHE A 271 -7.81 -10.47 -16.69
N VAL A 272 -6.97 -10.64 -17.72
CA VAL A 272 -6.32 -9.51 -18.40
C VAL A 272 -7.36 -8.57 -19.03
N GLN A 273 -8.42 -9.11 -19.64
CA GLN A 273 -9.51 -8.28 -20.18
C GLN A 273 -10.31 -7.59 -19.09
N ASP A 274 -10.64 -8.30 -18.01
CA ASP A 274 -11.39 -7.74 -16.89
C ASP A 274 -10.63 -6.59 -16.20
N MET A 275 -9.29 -6.69 -16.10
CA MET A 275 -8.45 -5.61 -15.59
C MET A 275 -8.33 -4.43 -16.57
N LYS A 276 -8.36 -4.67 -17.90
CA LYS A 276 -8.47 -3.59 -18.89
C LYS A 276 -9.80 -2.83 -18.70
N GLU A 277 -10.90 -3.56 -18.53
CA GLU A 277 -12.22 -2.95 -18.33
C GLU A 277 -12.31 -2.20 -17.01
N LEU A 278 -11.81 -2.78 -15.92
CA LEU A 278 -11.78 -2.13 -14.61
C LEU A 278 -11.04 -0.78 -14.68
N ARG A 279 -9.97 -0.70 -15.49
CA ARG A 279 -9.30 0.58 -15.69
C ARG A 279 -10.16 1.59 -16.45
N ARG A 280 -10.88 1.17 -17.49
CA ARG A 280 -11.80 2.03 -18.24
C ARG A 280 -12.93 2.57 -17.35
N ASP A 281 -13.48 1.71 -16.49
CA ASP A 281 -14.51 2.11 -15.52
C ASP A 281 -14.01 3.25 -14.61
N TYR A 282 -12.75 3.16 -14.15
CA TYR A 282 -12.12 4.23 -13.37
C TYR A 282 -11.94 5.53 -14.16
N ASP A 283 -11.46 5.43 -15.41
CA ASP A 283 -11.27 6.60 -16.28
C ASP A 283 -12.60 7.33 -16.52
N ASP A 284 -13.69 6.58 -16.71
CA ASP A 284 -15.04 7.14 -16.85
C ASP A 284 -15.50 7.86 -15.57
N ASP A 285 -15.21 7.30 -14.38
CA ASP A 285 -15.54 7.93 -13.11
C ASP A 285 -14.76 9.23 -12.86
N PHE A 286 -13.50 9.29 -13.30
CA PHE A 286 -12.71 10.52 -13.28
C PHE A 286 -13.34 11.60 -14.18
N VAL A 287 -13.77 11.26 -15.39
CA VAL A 287 -14.48 12.18 -16.30
C VAL A 287 -15.81 12.64 -15.71
N LYS A 288 -16.58 11.73 -15.10
CA LYS A 288 -17.82 12.10 -14.39
C LYS A 288 -17.53 13.12 -13.28
N ALA A 289 -16.50 12.88 -12.47
CA ALA A 289 -16.14 13.78 -11.37
C ALA A 289 -15.76 15.19 -11.87
N ILE A 290 -14.99 15.30 -12.95
CA ILE A 290 -14.64 16.59 -13.57
C ILE A 290 -15.88 17.33 -14.08
N THR A 291 -16.85 16.61 -14.61
CA THR A 291 -18.12 17.17 -15.11
C THR A 291 -19.18 17.38 -14.01
N GLY A 292 -18.80 17.21 -12.73
CA GLY A 292 -19.68 17.36 -11.57
C GLY A 292 -20.69 16.22 -11.36
N ARG A 293 -20.55 15.13 -12.12
CA ARG A 293 -21.42 13.94 -12.09
C ARG A 293 -20.79 12.81 -11.27
N GLY A 294 -21.56 11.76 -11.00
CA GLY A 294 -21.09 10.56 -10.31
C GLY A 294 -20.83 10.73 -8.81
N GLU A 295 -20.19 9.74 -8.21
CA GLU A 295 -19.98 9.60 -6.76
C GLU A 295 -18.76 10.37 -6.23
N TYR A 296 -17.89 10.85 -7.13
CA TYR A 296 -16.69 11.59 -6.79
C TYR A 296 -16.83 13.06 -7.17
N LYS A 297 -16.11 13.93 -6.45
CA LYS A 297 -15.95 15.35 -6.78
C LYS A 297 -14.46 15.64 -6.97
N ASN A 298 -14.16 16.58 -7.86
CA ASN A 298 -12.79 17.09 -8.02
C ASN A 298 -12.44 18.01 -6.84
N GLU A 299 -11.35 17.72 -6.14
CA GLU A 299 -10.94 18.47 -4.94
C GLU A 299 -10.69 19.96 -5.26
N ILE A 300 -10.03 20.26 -6.38
CA ILE A 300 -9.69 21.62 -6.81
C ILE A 300 -10.95 22.44 -7.14
N LEU A 301 -11.99 21.80 -7.69
CA LEU A 301 -13.25 22.47 -7.98
C LEU A 301 -14.10 22.69 -6.71
N SER A 302 -13.92 21.84 -5.69
CA SER A 302 -14.68 21.94 -4.45
C SER A 302 -14.22 23.06 -3.52
N SER A 303 -12.93 23.43 -3.55
CA SER A 303 -12.38 24.54 -2.77
C SER A 303 -12.81 25.93 -3.30
N ARG A 304 -13.17 26.03 -4.59
CA ARG A 304 -13.68 27.27 -5.20
C ARG A 304 -15.16 27.54 -4.94
N ALA A 305 -15.92 26.57 -4.43
CA ALA A 305 -17.35 26.74 -4.12
C ALA A 305 -17.61 27.34 -2.72
N HIS A 306 -16.55 27.58 -1.94
CA HIS A 306 -16.61 28.15 -0.58
C HIS A 306 -16.01 29.56 -0.48
N HIS A 307 -15.84 30.26 -1.60
CA HIS A 307 -15.47 31.67 -1.67
C HIS A 307 -16.49 32.48 -2.46
#